data_AF-A0A916R4Z8-F1
#
_entry.id   AF-A0A916R4Z8-F1
#
_cell.length_a   1.000
_cell.length_b   1.000
_cell.length_c   1.000
_cell.angle_alpha   90.00
_cell.angle_beta   90.00
_cell.angle_gamma   90.00
#
_symmetry.space_group_name_H-M   'P 1'
#
loop_
_entity.id
_entity.type
_entity.pdbx_description
1 polymer ?
#
loop_
_entity_poly.entity_id
_entity_poly.type
_entity_poly.pdbx_seq_one_letter_code
_entity_poly.pdbx_strand_id
1 'polypeptide(L)'
;MSYAAACTAAKAQGLDVLGGFHGGAEDGLPEGCETLLLLGPAQDFWPLFQQSPEFLDSAPDPMDRWSTRVIGQLSQDLQATPFMPFGGPPYAPFLSWAIKTRRAWSSPVGMLVHDTAGLMVSFRGALAFRSRLSLPATGNRPCDNCTAKPCLSACPVDALSAAKGYDTMACHGYLDTAEGQSCLSTGCIARRACPVSDGANRDPAQSAHHMKYFHKPRVF
;
A
#
# COMPACT_ATOMS: atom_id res chain seq x y z
N MET A 1 4.86 20.69 -13.88
CA MET A 1 3.94 19.59 -13.54
C MET A 1 2.99 20.05 -12.44
N SER A 2 1.72 19.63 -12.43
CA SER A 2 0.77 19.92 -11.33
C SER A 2 0.38 18.63 -10.60
N TYR A 3 -0.07 18.75 -9.34
CA TYR A 3 -0.60 17.60 -8.59
C TYR A 3 -1.74 16.90 -9.32
N ALA A 4 -2.67 17.68 -9.90
CA ALA A 4 -3.80 17.13 -10.64
C ALA A 4 -3.35 16.34 -11.88
N ALA A 5 -2.37 16.85 -12.64
CA ALA A 5 -1.82 16.15 -13.80
C ALA A 5 -1.12 14.84 -13.39
N ALA A 6 -0.36 14.83 -12.30
CA ALA A 6 0.24 13.61 -11.76
C ALA A 6 -0.83 12.57 -11.34
N CYS A 7 -1.92 13.01 -10.71
CA CYS A 7 -3.04 12.14 -10.36
C CYS A 7 -3.71 11.54 -11.62
N THR A 8 -3.97 12.35 -12.64
CA THR A 8 -4.57 11.88 -13.90
C THR A 8 -3.67 10.86 -14.59
N ALA A 9 -2.36 11.12 -14.65
CA ALA A 9 -1.40 10.20 -15.26
C ALA A 9 -1.30 8.87 -14.49
N ALA A 10 -1.25 8.92 -13.15
CA ALA A 10 -1.26 7.72 -12.31
C ALA A 10 -2.54 6.89 -12.54
N LYS A 11 -3.70 7.54 -12.53
CA LYS A 11 -5.01 6.88 -12.73
C LYS A 11 -5.11 6.18 -14.07
N ALA A 12 -4.58 6.78 -15.14
CA ALA A 12 -4.53 6.15 -16.45
C ALA A 12 -3.74 4.83 -16.49
N GLN A 13 -2.92 4.57 -15.47
CA GLN A 13 -2.14 3.34 -15.31
C GLN A 13 -2.68 2.42 -14.20
N GLY A 14 -3.88 2.67 -13.68
CA GLY A 14 -4.45 1.89 -12.57
C GLY A 14 -3.80 2.20 -11.20
N LEU A 15 -3.21 3.38 -11.04
CA LEU A 15 -2.61 3.84 -9.79
C LEU A 15 -3.31 5.08 -9.25
N ASP A 16 -3.36 5.22 -7.92
CA ASP A 16 -3.83 6.43 -7.25
C ASP A 16 -2.72 7.07 -6.43
N VAL A 17 -2.78 8.41 -6.31
CA VAL A 17 -1.92 9.16 -5.39
C VAL A 17 -2.53 9.05 -3.99
N LEU A 18 -1.90 8.25 -3.14
CA LEU A 18 -2.33 8.00 -1.76
C LEU A 18 -1.84 9.06 -0.76
N GLY A 19 -1.13 10.07 -1.24
CA GLY A 19 -0.67 11.19 -0.42
C GLY A 19 0.61 11.77 -0.96
N GLY A 20 0.91 12.99 -0.53
CA GLY A 20 2.17 13.63 -0.83
C GLY A 20 2.64 14.50 0.32
N PHE A 21 3.92 14.81 0.35
CA PHE A 21 4.50 15.75 1.29
C PHE A 21 5.63 16.54 0.64
N HIS A 22 5.96 17.69 1.25
CA HIS A 22 7.15 18.46 0.89
C HIS A 22 8.32 18.06 1.77
N GLY A 23 9.45 17.72 1.16
CA GLY A 23 10.67 17.31 1.85
C GLY A 23 11.86 17.31 0.90
N GLY A 24 13.06 17.03 1.42
CA GLY A 24 14.32 17.08 0.68
C GLY A 24 15.26 15.91 0.97
N ALA A 25 16.57 16.19 0.98
CA ALA A 25 17.61 15.18 1.15
C ALA A 25 17.55 14.44 2.50
N GLU A 26 17.07 15.11 3.55
CA GLU A 26 16.81 14.54 4.88
C GLU A 26 15.74 13.44 4.86
N ASP A 27 14.93 13.39 3.80
CA ASP A 27 13.93 12.38 3.55
C ASP A 27 14.43 11.23 2.67
N GLY A 28 15.70 11.25 2.27
CA GLY A 28 16.26 10.32 1.28
C GLY A 28 15.83 10.64 -0.15
N LEU A 29 15.36 11.87 -0.42
CA LEU A 29 15.06 12.32 -1.77
C LEU A 29 16.34 12.80 -2.48
N PRO A 30 16.41 12.72 -3.82
CA PRO A 30 17.54 13.25 -4.58
C PRO A 30 17.62 14.78 -4.43
N GLU A 31 18.82 15.33 -4.56
CA GLU A 31 19.05 16.77 -4.47
C GLU A 31 18.13 17.57 -5.42
N GLY A 32 17.56 18.65 -4.90
CA GLY A 32 16.63 19.52 -5.61
C GLY A 32 15.20 18.99 -5.73
N CYS A 33 14.89 17.79 -5.20
CA CYS A 33 13.49 17.37 -5.06
C CYS A 33 12.82 18.08 -3.88
N GLU A 34 11.58 18.52 -4.08
CA GLU A 34 10.80 19.30 -3.12
C GLU A 34 9.45 18.68 -2.77
N THR A 35 8.98 17.69 -3.54
CA THR A 35 7.70 17.00 -3.30
C THR A 35 7.83 15.52 -3.60
N LEU A 36 7.34 14.67 -2.69
CA LEU A 36 7.15 13.25 -2.95
C LEU A 36 5.64 12.94 -3.02
N LEU A 37 5.23 12.17 -4.02
CA LEU A 37 3.89 11.55 -4.10
C LEU A 37 4.00 10.03 -3.92
N LEU A 38 3.21 9.46 -3.02
CA LEU A 38 3.09 8.01 -2.85
C LEU A 38 2.00 7.45 -3.76
N LEU A 39 2.31 6.37 -4.44
CA LEU A 39 1.43 5.68 -5.38
C LEU A 39 0.99 4.34 -4.79
N GLY A 40 -0.29 4.03 -4.93
CA GLY A 40 -0.83 2.71 -4.62
C GLY A 40 -1.89 2.30 -5.65
N PRO A 41 -2.47 1.11 -5.47
CA PRO A 41 -3.51 0.60 -6.37
C PRO A 41 -4.70 1.55 -6.41
N ALA A 42 -5.14 1.96 -7.61
CA ALA A 42 -6.45 2.54 -7.80
C ALA A 42 -7.54 1.44 -7.78
N GLN A 43 -8.80 1.83 -7.84
CA GLN A 43 -9.93 0.89 -7.84
C GLN A 43 -9.88 -0.11 -9.03
N ASP A 44 -9.45 0.35 -10.19
CA ASP A 44 -9.33 -0.42 -11.43
C ASP A 44 -7.97 -1.13 -11.58
N PHE A 45 -7.08 -1.00 -10.59
CA PHE A 45 -5.75 -1.63 -10.60
C PHE A 45 -5.82 -3.13 -10.91
N TRP A 46 -6.68 -3.86 -10.20
CA TRP A 46 -6.68 -5.32 -10.25
C TRP A 46 -7.00 -5.89 -11.64
N PRO A 47 -8.12 -5.51 -12.30
CA PRO A 47 -8.40 -5.98 -13.65
C PRO A 47 -7.35 -5.53 -14.68
N LEU A 48 -6.74 -4.35 -14.52
CA LEU A 48 -5.65 -3.88 -15.38
C LEU A 48 -4.38 -4.73 -15.21
N PHE A 49 -4.02 -5.03 -13.96
CA PHE A 49 -2.85 -5.86 -13.64
C PHE A 49 -3.01 -7.29 -14.15
N GLN A 50 -4.20 -7.88 -14.03
CA GLN A 50 -4.46 -9.24 -14.54
C GLN A 50 -4.29 -9.38 -16.07
N GLN A 51 -4.39 -8.28 -16.80
CA GLN A 51 -4.18 -8.22 -18.25
C GLN A 51 -2.73 -7.86 -18.63
N SER A 52 -1.87 -7.58 -17.65
CA SER A 52 -0.50 -7.16 -17.93
C SER A 52 0.36 -8.32 -18.41
N PRO A 53 1.38 -8.06 -19.25
CA PRO A 53 2.31 -9.11 -19.69
C PRO A 53 2.97 -9.83 -18.51
N GLU A 54 3.33 -9.11 -17.44
CA GLU A 54 3.97 -9.68 -16.25
C GLU A 54 3.05 -10.62 -15.49
N PHE A 55 1.73 -10.38 -15.47
CA PHE A 55 0.81 -11.30 -14.84
C PHE A 55 0.65 -12.60 -15.64
N LEU A 56 0.74 -12.51 -16.98
CA LEU A 56 0.46 -13.62 -17.89
C LEU A 56 1.68 -14.50 -18.18
N ASP A 57 2.89 -14.01 -17.97
CA ASP A 57 4.12 -14.70 -18.37
C ASP A 57 4.66 -15.74 -17.36
N SER A 58 4.01 -15.87 -16.20
CA SER A 58 4.37 -16.80 -15.11
C SER A 58 5.77 -16.60 -14.52
N ALA A 59 6.48 -15.52 -14.86
CA ALA A 59 7.77 -15.24 -14.25
C ALA A 59 7.61 -14.71 -12.82
N PRO A 60 8.65 -14.85 -11.97
CA PRO A 60 8.61 -14.38 -10.60
C PRO A 60 8.28 -12.89 -10.47
N ASP A 61 7.73 -12.53 -9.31
CA ASP A 61 7.48 -11.15 -8.89
C ASP A 61 6.73 -10.28 -9.93
N PRO A 62 5.61 -10.77 -10.48
CA PRO A 62 4.92 -10.11 -11.61
C PRO A 62 4.47 -8.69 -11.26
N MET A 63 4.05 -8.46 -10.01
CA MET A 63 3.61 -7.14 -9.56
C MET A 63 4.75 -6.15 -9.38
N ASP A 64 5.94 -6.62 -8.98
CA ASP A 64 7.12 -5.77 -8.80
C ASP A 64 7.69 -5.39 -10.18
N ARG A 65 7.70 -6.33 -11.12
CA ARG A 65 8.05 -6.09 -12.53
C ARG A 65 7.08 -5.11 -13.19
N TRP A 66 5.77 -5.30 -12.99
CA TRP A 66 4.74 -4.37 -13.46
C TRP A 66 4.94 -2.97 -12.86
N SER A 67 5.18 -2.88 -11.54
CA SER A 67 5.39 -1.60 -10.86
C SER A 67 6.64 -0.89 -11.40
N THR A 68 7.72 -1.64 -11.65
CA THR A 68 8.96 -1.12 -12.22
C THR A 68 8.73 -0.51 -13.61
N ARG A 69 8.03 -1.23 -14.50
CA ARG A 69 7.71 -0.74 -15.84
C ARG A 69 6.78 0.48 -15.80
N VAL A 70 5.66 0.37 -15.10
CA VAL A 70 4.60 1.39 -15.10
C VAL A 70 5.06 2.67 -14.42
N ILE A 71 5.64 2.58 -13.22
CA ILE A 71 6.09 3.75 -12.46
C ILE A 71 7.37 4.33 -13.07
N GLY A 72 8.23 3.49 -13.66
CA GLY A 72 9.39 3.95 -14.43
C GLY A 72 9.02 4.73 -15.69
N GLN A 73 7.92 4.35 -16.37
CA GLN A 73 7.39 5.13 -17.48
C GLN A 73 6.77 6.44 -16.99
N LEU A 74 5.92 6.38 -15.95
CA LEU A 74 5.33 7.58 -15.34
C LEU A 74 6.39 8.58 -14.88
N SER A 75 7.52 8.12 -14.33
CA SER A 75 8.58 9.02 -13.90
C SER A 75 9.23 9.76 -15.07
N GLN A 76 9.36 9.11 -16.24
CA GLN A 76 9.87 9.77 -17.45
C GLN A 76 8.87 10.80 -17.96
N ASP A 77 7.60 10.40 -18.11
CA ASP A 77 6.52 11.25 -18.63
C ASP A 77 6.31 12.49 -17.74
N LEU A 78 6.46 12.32 -16.42
CA LEU A 78 6.22 13.37 -15.44
C LEU A 78 7.50 14.10 -15.00
N GLN A 79 8.66 13.75 -15.56
CA GLN A 79 9.98 14.29 -15.19
C GLN A 79 10.25 14.20 -13.67
N ALA A 80 9.98 13.04 -13.10
CA ALA A 80 10.12 12.73 -11.68
C ALA A 80 11.18 11.64 -11.46
N THR A 81 11.59 11.42 -10.21
CA THR A 81 12.43 10.28 -9.82
C THR A 81 11.56 9.20 -9.19
N PRO A 82 11.57 7.95 -9.69
CA PRO A 82 10.78 6.86 -9.14
C PRO A 82 11.45 6.22 -7.92
N PHE A 83 10.63 5.72 -7.01
CA PHE A 83 11.04 4.85 -5.90
C PHE A 83 10.12 3.64 -5.81
N MET A 84 10.68 2.48 -5.44
CA MET A 84 9.94 1.23 -5.28
C MET A 84 9.97 0.77 -3.81
N PRO A 85 8.90 0.15 -3.30
CA PRO A 85 8.85 -0.39 -1.94
C PRO A 85 9.57 -1.75 -1.81
N PHE A 86 10.28 -2.18 -2.86
CA PHE A 86 11.04 -3.41 -2.99
C PHE A 86 12.39 -3.10 -3.65
N GLY A 87 13.26 -4.10 -3.72
CA GLY A 87 14.61 -3.97 -4.29
C GLY A 87 15.70 -4.20 -3.25
N GLY A 88 16.87 -3.59 -3.46
CA GLY A 88 18.03 -3.70 -2.57
C GLY A 88 18.30 -2.42 -1.77
N PRO A 89 19.20 -2.48 -0.78
CA PRO A 89 19.60 -1.29 -0.01
C PRO A 89 20.32 -0.24 -0.88
N PRO A 90 20.23 1.06 -0.53
CA PRO A 90 19.44 1.60 0.57
C PRO A 90 17.93 1.57 0.26
N TYR A 91 17.15 1.06 1.21
CA TYR A 91 15.70 0.96 1.05
C TYR A 91 15.02 2.32 1.22
N ALA A 92 14.06 2.61 0.34
CA ALA A 92 13.21 3.78 0.45
C ALA A 92 12.30 3.69 1.71
N PRO A 93 12.23 4.73 2.56
CA PRO A 93 11.52 4.68 3.84
C PRO A 93 10.01 4.92 3.68
N PHE A 94 9.33 4.07 2.90
CA PHE A 94 7.90 4.21 2.55
C PHE A 94 6.97 4.40 3.75
N LEU A 95 7.22 3.72 4.87
CA LEU A 95 6.38 3.88 6.07
C LEU A 95 6.50 5.27 6.67
N SER A 96 7.72 5.80 6.78
CA SER A 96 7.99 7.16 7.28
C SER A 96 7.41 8.20 6.33
N TRP A 97 7.57 8.01 5.01
CA TRP A 97 6.97 8.86 4.00
C TRP A 97 5.45 8.87 4.08
N ALA A 98 4.81 7.71 4.27
CA ALA A 98 3.36 7.61 4.41
C ALA A 98 2.85 8.41 5.60
N ILE A 99 3.56 8.40 6.73
CA ILE A 99 3.22 9.21 7.91
C ILE A 99 3.39 10.71 7.60
N LYS A 100 4.47 11.11 6.93
CA LYS A 100 4.70 12.51 6.53
C LYS A 100 3.62 13.09 5.62
N THR A 101 2.96 12.25 4.82
CA THR A 101 1.81 12.71 4.01
C THR A 101 0.65 13.21 4.85
N ARG A 102 0.57 12.84 6.15
CA ARG A 102 -0.61 13.05 7.02
C ARG A 102 -1.90 12.48 6.42
N ARG A 103 -1.78 11.47 5.56
CA ARG A 103 -2.88 10.64 5.06
C ARG A 103 -2.85 9.24 5.67
N ALA A 104 -1.74 8.84 6.30
CA ALA A 104 -1.58 7.58 7.00
C ALA A 104 -0.94 7.76 8.38
N TRP A 105 -1.26 6.86 9.32
CA TRP A 105 -0.75 6.88 10.69
C TRP A 105 -0.54 5.46 11.21
N SER A 106 0.24 5.31 12.28
CA SER A 106 0.30 4.05 13.02
C SER A 106 -1.06 3.75 13.67
N SER A 107 -1.55 2.52 13.48
CA SER A 107 -2.77 2.02 14.09
C SER A 107 -2.49 1.19 15.36
N PRO A 108 -3.51 0.94 16.21
CA PRO A 108 -3.36 0.05 17.37
C PRO A 108 -2.94 -1.39 17.06
N VAL A 109 -3.12 -1.85 15.83
CA VAL A 109 -2.72 -3.20 15.37
C VAL A 109 -1.32 -3.24 14.75
N GLY A 110 -0.56 -2.14 14.82
CA GLY A 110 0.84 -2.08 14.36
C GLY A 110 1.01 -1.87 12.84
N MET A 111 -0.07 -1.87 12.08
CA MET A 111 -0.07 -1.51 10.65
C MET A 111 -0.41 -0.03 10.43
N LEU A 112 -0.09 0.51 9.25
CA LEU A 112 -0.58 1.82 8.85
C LEU A 112 -2.10 1.80 8.63
N VAL A 113 -2.78 2.86 9.08
CA VAL A 113 -4.17 3.18 8.75
C VAL A 113 -4.20 4.45 7.89
N HIS A 114 -4.86 4.39 6.74
CA HIS A 114 -5.03 5.51 5.81
C HIS A 114 -6.42 6.14 5.94
N ASP A 115 -6.53 7.45 5.71
CA ASP A 115 -7.78 8.19 5.90
C ASP A 115 -8.94 7.75 5.00
N THR A 116 -8.65 7.23 3.81
CA THR A 116 -9.68 6.70 2.89
C THR A 116 -9.59 5.20 2.64
N ALA A 117 -8.47 4.56 2.96
CA ALA A 117 -8.23 3.14 2.65
C ALA A 117 -8.08 2.27 3.91
N GLY A 118 -8.19 2.88 5.09
CA GLY A 118 -8.11 2.19 6.37
C GLY A 118 -6.84 1.37 6.51
N LEU A 119 -6.97 0.19 7.12
CA LEU A 119 -5.87 -0.78 7.24
C LEU A 119 -5.59 -1.51 5.92
N MET A 120 -6.39 -1.26 4.89
CA MET A 120 -6.22 -1.83 3.57
C MET A 120 -5.26 -1.00 2.70
N VAL A 121 -4.64 0.08 3.17
CA VAL A 121 -3.62 0.79 2.38
C VAL A 121 -2.46 -0.11 1.93
N SER A 122 -1.99 0.08 0.71
CA SER A 122 -0.75 -0.51 0.19
C SER A 122 -0.11 0.44 -0.83
N PHE A 123 1.22 0.46 -0.87
CA PHE A 123 1.99 1.28 -1.81
C PHE A 123 2.61 0.40 -2.89
N ARG A 124 2.69 0.91 -4.12
CA ARG A 124 3.35 0.29 -5.28
C ARG A 124 4.60 1.05 -5.71
N GLY A 125 4.70 2.34 -5.38
CA GLY A 125 5.90 3.14 -5.60
C GLY A 125 5.70 4.59 -5.19
N ALA A 126 6.65 5.45 -5.52
CA ALA A 126 6.57 6.88 -5.27
C ALA A 126 7.27 7.66 -6.38
N LEU A 127 6.91 8.93 -6.52
CA LEU A 127 7.52 9.87 -7.47
C LEU A 127 7.98 11.12 -6.73
N ALA A 128 9.28 11.42 -6.81
CA ALA A 128 9.88 12.66 -6.31
C ALA A 128 9.98 13.69 -7.42
N PHE A 129 9.55 14.92 -7.14
CA PHE A 129 9.52 16.03 -8.09
C PHE A 129 10.46 17.13 -7.63
N ARG A 130 11.20 17.71 -8.58
CA ARG A 130 12.00 18.93 -8.38
C ARG A 130 11.18 20.21 -8.19
N SER A 131 9.86 20.10 -8.28
CA SER A 131 8.95 21.24 -8.11
C SER A 131 8.10 21.05 -6.87
N ARG A 132 7.84 22.14 -6.18
CA ARG A 132 6.89 22.20 -5.07
C ARG A 132 5.46 22.18 -5.61
N LEU A 133 4.83 21.00 -5.65
CA LEU A 133 3.46 20.88 -6.16
C LEU A 133 2.45 21.47 -5.16
N SER A 134 1.33 22.01 -5.62
CA SER A 134 0.23 22.38 -4.71
C SER A 134 -0.50 21.11 -4.27
N LEU A 135 -0.26 20.66 -3.03
CA LEU A 135 -0.88 19.46 -2.45
C LEU A 135 -2.26 19.80 -1.83
N PRO A 136 -3.24 18.88 -1.93
CA PRO A 136 -4.54 19.08 -1.29
C PRO A 136 -4.44 19.01 0.24
N ALA A 137 -5.47 19.50 0.92
CA ALA A 137 -5.63 19.28 2.35
C ALA A 137 -5.72 17.77 2.66
N THR A 138 -5.21 17.39 3.82
CA THR A 138 -5.16 16.00 4.29
C THR A 138 -6.35 15.69 5.21
N GLY A 139 -6.74 14.42 5.31
CA GLY A 139 -7.80 13.99 6.21
C GLY A 139 -7.39 13.95 7.68
N ASN A 140 -8.34 13.51 8.52
CA ASN A 140 -8.11 13.25 9.94
C ASN A 140 -7.67 11.81 10.16
N ARG A 141 -6.98 11.56 11.28
CA ARG A 141 -6.58 10.20 11.69
C ARG A 141 -7.82 9.36 12.01
N PRO A 142 -8.09 8.25 11.28
CA PRO A 142 -9.31 7.46 11.50
C PRO A 142 -9.46 6.88 12.91
N CYS A 143 -8.34 6.54 13.56
CA CYS A 143 -8.35 5.91 14.87
C CYS A 143 -8.91 6.82 15.97
N ASP A 144 -8.82 8.14 15.82
CA ASP A 144 -9.23 9.09 16.86
C ASP A 144 -10.77 9.05 17.07
N ASN A 145 -11.52 8.76 15.99
CA ASN A 145 -12.97 8.65 16.01
C ASN A 145 -13.48 7.20 16.11
N CYS A 146 -12.58 6.22 16.06
CA CYS A 146 -12.94 4.80 16.12
C CYS A 146 -12.91 4.31 17.57
N THR A 147 -14.02 4.49 18.30
CA THR A 147 -14.12 4.06 19.70
C THR A 147 -14.10 2.54 19.83
N ALA A 148 -14.85 1.84 18.98
CA ALA A 148 -15.01 0.38 19.04
C ALA A 148 -13.73 -0.41 18.73
N LYS A 149 -12.82 0.15 17.91
CA LYS A 149 -11.56 -0.49 17.48
C LYS A 149 -11.70 -1.98 17.12
N PRO A 150 -12.65 -2.35 16.25
CA PRO A 150 -12.97 -3.76 15.94
C PRO A 150 -11.76 -4.55 15.41
N CYS A 151 -10.78 -3.88 14.79
CA CYS A 151 -9.56 -4.51 14.34
C CYS A 151 -8.70 -5.15 15.46
N LEU A 152 -8.86 -4.72 16.72
CA LEU A 152 -8.13 -5.28 17.86
C LEU A 152 -8.65 -6.65 18.31
N SER A 153 -9.92 -6.97 18.04
CA SER A 153 -10.55 -8.22 18.48
C SER A 153 -10.99 -9.14 17.33
N ALA A 154 -10.92 -8.65 16.09
CA ALA A 154 -11.38 -9.41 14.93
C ALA A 154 -10.46 -10.58 14.55
N CYS A 155 -9.17 -10.55 14.93
CA CYS A 155 -8.26 -11.67 14.69
C CYS A 155 -8.35 -12.66 15.85
N PRO A 156 -8.81 -13.90 15.64
CA PRO A 156 -9.03 -14.86 16.73
C PRO A 156 -7.73 -15.37 17.38
N VAL A 157 -6.58 -15.08 16.76
CA VAL A 157 -5.25 -15.45 17.26
C VAL A 157 -4.39 -14.24 17.63
N ASP A 158 -5.01 -13.05 17.73
CA ASP A 158 -4.35 -11.80 18.17
C ASP A 158 -3.03 -11.48 17.45
N ALA A 159 -2.92 -11.87 16.17
CA ALA A 159 -1.64 -11.83 15.46
C ALA A 159 -1.10 -10.40 15.21
N LEU A 160 -1.94 -9.36 15.24
CA LEU A 160 -1.53 -7.99 14.93
C LEU A 160 -1.64 -7.07 16.16
N SER A 161 -0.50 -6.49 16.57
CA SER A 161 -0.45 -5.56 17.70
C SER A 161 0.62 -4.49 17.50
N ALA A 162 0.30 -3.23 17.82
CA ALA A 162 1.32 -2.19 17.90
C ALA A 162 2.30 -2.42 19.07
N ALA A 163 1.84 -3.05 20.15
CA ALA A 163 2.65 -3.28 21.35
C ALA A 163 3.52 -4.53 21.22
N LYS A 164 3.00 -5.60 20.60
CA LYS A 164 3.68 -6.91 20.51
C LYS A 164 4.29 -7.19 19.13
N GLY A 165 3.96 -6.40 18.11
CA GLY A 165 4.34 -6.67 16.73
C GLY A 165 3.37 -7.61 16.01
N TYR A 166 3.80 -8.10 14.84
CA TYR A 166 3.06 -9.08 14.04
C TYR A 166 3.55 -10.49 14.38
N ASP A 167 2.72 -11.27 15.08
CA ASP A 167 2.94 -12.71 15.30
C ASP A 167 2.59 -13.50 14.03
N THR A 168 3.57 -13.62 13.14
CA THR A 168 3.42 -14.35 11.88
C THR A 168 3.26 -15.85 12.10
N MET A 169 3.80 -16.41 13.19
CA MET A 169 3.67 -17.82 13.49
C MET A 169 2.23 -18.18 13.84
N ALA A 170 1.61 -17.44 14.77
CA ALA A 170 0.19 -17.60 15.11
C ALA A 170 -0.71 -17.34 13.90
N CYS A 171 -0.37 -16.33 13.08
CA CYS A 171 -1.11 -16.04 11.85
C CYS A 171 -1.09 -17.22 10.88
N HIS A 172 0.09 -17.74 10.53
CA HIS A 172 0.21 -18.88 9.62
C HIS A 172 -0.50 -20.12 10.16
N GLY A 173 -0.38 -20.42 11.45
CA GLY A 173 -1.11 -21.52 12.07
C GLY A 173 -2.63 -21.38 11.96
N TYR A 174 -3.17 -20.15 12.08
CA TYR A 174 -4.58 -19.91 11.82
C TYR A 174 -4.95 -20.06 10.34
N LEU A 175 -4.10 -19.63 9.41
CA LEU A 175 -4.35 -19.74 7.96
C LEU A 175 -4.40 -21.20 7.47
N ASP A 176 -3.74 -22.12 8.18
CA ASP A 176 -3.81 -23.57 7.92
C ASP A 176 -5.16 -24.21 8.33
N THR A 177 -6.05 -23.48 9.02
CA THR A 177 -7.37 -23.97 9.47
C THR A 177 -8.49 -23.71 8.43
N ALA A 178 -9.65 -24.32 8.64
CA ALA A 178 -10.84 -24.07 7.82
C ALA A 178 -11.36 -22.62 8.00
N GLU A 179 -11.35 -22.10 9.22
CA GLU A 179 -11.76 -20.74 9.56
C GLU A 179 -10.77 -19.69 9.00
N GLY A 180 -9.50 -20.07 8.87
CA GLY A 180 -8.44 -19.29 8.23
C GLY A 180 -8.65 -19.02 6.74
N GLN A 181 -9.43 -19.86 6.05
CA GLN A 181 -9.64 -19.73 4.61
C GLN A 181 -10.33 -18.41 4.22
N SER A 182 -11.12 -17.81 5.11
CA SER A 182 -11.67 -16.46 4.87
C SER A 182 -10.57 -15.41 4.74
N CYS A 183 -9.52 -15.49 5.57
CA CYS A 183 -8.37 -14.59 5.47
C CYS A 183 -7.59 -14.82 4.17
N LEU A 184 -7.47 -16.06 3.71
CA LEU A 184 -6.79 -16.38 2.44
C LEU A 184 -7.58 -15.93 1.20
N SER A 185 -8.91 -15.92 1.25
CA SER A 185 -9.77 -15.60 0.09
C SER A 185 -10.18 -14.12 0.01
N THR A 186 -10.29 -13.44 1.15
CA THR A 186 -10.80 -12.06 1.21
C THR A 186 -9.83 -11.09 1.87
N GLY A 187 -8.68 -11.57 2.34
CA GLY A 187 -7.68 -10.78 3.05
C GLY A 187 -7.87 -10.81 4.57
N CYS A 188 -6.82 -10.38 5.27
CA CYS A 188 -6.73 -10.37 6.73
C CYS A 188 -7.98 -9.80 7.41
N ILE A 189 -8.62 -10.60 8.27
CA ILE A 189 -9.86 -10.24 8.97
C ILE A 189 -9.71 -8.99 9.84
N ALA A 190 -8.57 -8.80 10.52
CA ALA A 190 -8.32 -7.60 11.32
C ALA A 190 -8.23 -6.33 10.47
N ARG A 191 -7.66 -6.42 9.27
CA ARG A 191 -7.58 -5.28 8.34
C ARG A 191 -8.95 -4.94 7.79
N ARG A 192 -9.74 -5.94 7.41
CA ARG A 192 -11.13 -5.77 6.94
C ARG A 192 -12.06 -5.22 8.02
N ALA A 193 -11.81 -5.54 9.29
CA ALA A 193 -12.63 -5.05 10.39
C ALA A 193 -12.50 -3.53 10.61
N CYS A 194 -11.45 -2.87 10.10
CA CYS A 194 -11.37 -1.41 10.15
C CYS A 194 -12.48 -0.78 9.28
N PRO A 195 -13.38 0.06 9.83
CA PRO A 195 -14.50 0.62 9.06
C PRO A 195 -14.10 1.45 7.83
N VAL A 196 -12.87 1.99 7.82
CA VAL A 196 -12.36 2.79 6.71
C VAL A 196 -11.76 1.92 5.60
N SER A 197 -11.51 0.63 5.86
CA SER A 197 -10.96 -0.29 4.87
C SER A 197 -11.89 -0.52 3.68
N ASP A 198 -13.21 -0.32 3.84
CA ASP A 198 -14.18 -0.40 2.75
C ASP A 198 -13.87 0.63 1.65
N GLY A 199 -13.37 1.81 2.01
CA GLY A 199 -13.00 2.85 1.05
C GLY A 199 -11.81 2.47 0.15
N ALA A 200 -11.09 1.39 0.46
CA ALA A 200 -10.08 0.84 -0.43
C ALA A 200 -10.69 0.11 -1.65
N ASN A 201 -12.00 -0.16 -1.65
CA ASN A 201 -12.73 -0.86 -2.73
C ASN A 201 -11.98 -2.09 -3.25
N ARG A 202 -11.38 -2.86 -2.35
CA ARG A 202 -10.47 -3.94 -2.74
C ARG A 202 -11.24 -5.13 -3.27
N ASP A 203 -10.92 -5.54 -4.50
CA ASP A 203 -11.34 -6.82 -5.03
C ASP A 203 -10.86 -7.98 -4.13
N PRO A 204 -11.75 -8.88 -3.67
CA PRO A 204 -11.35 -10.07 -2.92
C PRO A 204 -10.28 -10.91 -3.62
N ALA A 205 -10.32 -11.02 -4.96
CA ALA A 205 -9.32 -11.76 -5.73
C ALA A 205 -7.93 -11.11 -5.67
N GLN A 206 -7.85 -9.77 -5.60
CA GLN A 206 -6.59 -9.06 -5.31
C GLN A 206 -6.06 -9.46 -3.93
N SER A 207 -6.93 -9.45 -2.92
CA SER A 207 -6.54 -9.86 -1.56
C SER A 207 -6.08 -11.31 -1.53
N ALA A 208 -6.79 -12.21 -2.20
CA ALA A 208 -6.41 -13.62 -2.29
C ALA A 208 -5.06 -13.82 -2.98
N HIS A 209 -4.79 -13.06 -4.04
CA HIS A 209 -3.49 -13.07 -4.69
C HIS A 209 -2.38 -12.70 -3.71
N HIS A 210 -2.50 -11.57 -3.00
CA HIS A 210 -1.50 -11.19 -2.00
C HIS A 210 -1.33 -12.21 -0.87
N MET A 211 -2.43 -12.82 -0.41
CA MET A 211 -2.39 -13.82 0.64
C MET A 211 -1.67 -15.11 0.21
N LYS A 212 -1.74 -15.49 -1.08
CA LYS A 212 -0.94 -16.61 -1.63
C LYS A 212 0.57 -16.37 -1.57
N TYR A 213 1.01 -15.12 -1.74
CA TYR A 213 2.44 -14.78 -1.59
C TYR A 213 2.85 -14.72 -0.13
N PHE A 214 1.97 -14.23 0.75
CA PHE A 214 2.22 -14.19 2.19
C PHE A 214 2.29 -15.62 2.77
N HIS A 215 1.33 -16.47 2.42
CA HIS A 215 1.23 -17.84 2.90
C HIS A 215 1.33 -18.81 1.72
N LYS A 216 2.58 -19.12 1.34
CA LYS A 216 2.85 -20.10 0.28
C LYS A 216 2.51 -21.50 0.77
N PRO A 217 1.79 -22.31 -0.02
CA PRO A 217 1.61 -23.73 0.28
C PRO A 217 2.98 -24.38 0.48
N ARG A 218 3.11 -25.23 1.50
CA ARG A 218 4.31 -26.06 1.64
C ARG A 218 4.35 -26.99 0.43
N VAL A 219 5.39 -26.86 -0.38
CA VAL A 219 5.70 -27.84 -1.42
C VAL A 219 6.30 -29.04 -0.70
N PHE A 220 5.55 -30.13 -0.65
CA PHE A 220 6.05 -31.44 -0.20
C PHE A 220 6.67 -32.19 -1.37
#